data_AF-A0A7V5HMX0-F1
#
_entry.id   AF-A0A7V5HMX0-F1
#
_cell.length_a   1.000
_cell.length_b   1.000
_cell.length_c   1.000
_cell.angle_alpha   90.00
_cell.angle_beta   90.00
_cell.angle_gamma   90.00
#
_symmetry.space_group_name_H-M   'P 1'
#
loop_
_entity.id
_entity.type
_entity.pdbx_description
1 polymer ?
#
loop_
_entity_poly.entity_id
_entity_poly.type
_entity_poly.pdbx_seq_one_letter_code
_entity_poly.pdbx_strand_id
1 'polypeptide(L)'
;MKVFKWMFIGLTTLALVSSAFARTKLDYAPSKIYDIQLLDGNNINMYITNYGKFGQAPSGSDPGAWWPANRRLETYIYGAGPWVAARTKDGDTVVTFFYNPNSGQSEGIPLLVPTVVGTTMTPDLSDILDYNTAIAD
;
A
#
# COMPACT_ATOMS: atom_id res chain seq x y z
N MET A 1 -34.60 37.24 43.99
CA MET A 1 -33.94 35.93 44.22
C MET A 1 -34.44 34.78 43.33
N LYS A 2 -35.73 34.71 42.96
CA LYS A 2 -36.26 33.61 42.11
C LYS A 2 -35.70 33.62 40.66
N VAL A 3 -35.60 34.79 40.03
CA VAL A 3 -35.08 34.93 38.65
C VAL A 3 -33.62 34.47 38.51
N PHE A 4 -32.78 34.79 39.50
CA PHE A 4 -31.38 34.40 39.51
C PHE A 4 -31.19 32.87 39.61
N LYS A 5 -32.04 32.17 40.37
CA LYS A 5 -32.03 30.70 40.43
C LYS A 5 -32.39 30.06 39.08
N TRP A 6 -33.39 30.59 38.38
CA TRP A 6 -33.79 30.08 37.06
C TRP A 6 -32.73 30.34 35.99
N MET A 7 -32.08 31.51 36.02
CA MET A 7 -30.93 31.78 35.16
C MET A 7 -29.79 30.78 35.41
N PHE A 8 -29.47 30.52 36.68
CA PHE A 8 -28.41 29.59 37.02
C PHE A 8 -28.71 28.19 36.50
N ILE A 9 -29.91 27.66 36.77
CA ILE A 9 -30.35 26.34 36.28
C ILE A 9 -30.32 26.27 34.74
N GLY A 10 -30.77 27.32 34.06
CA GLY A 10 -30.75 27.38 32.60
C GLY A 10 -29.34 27.30 32.03
N LEU A 11 -28.39 28.04 32.62
CA LEU A 11 -26.99 28.03 32.18
C LEU A 11 -26.32 26.69 32.43
N THR A 12 -26.52 26.06 33.60
CA THR A 12 -25.92 24.76 33.89
C THR A 12 -26.48 23.68 32.98
N THR A 13 -27.78 23.73 32.68
CA THR A 13 -28.41 22.76 31.77
C THR A 13 -27.85 22.90 30.35
N LEU A 14 -27.68 24.14 29.86
CA LEU A 14 -27.08 24.39 28.55
C LEU A 14 -25.62 23.92 28.46
N ALA A 15 -24.83 24.12 29.52
CA ALA A 15 -23.45 23.65 29.60
C ALA A 15 -23.35 22.11 29.58
N LEU A 16 -24.27 21.42 30.25
CA LEU A 16 -24.30 19.94 30.27
C LEU A 16 -24.79 19.34 28.95
N VAL A 17 -25.74 19.98 28.27
CA VAL A 17 -26.21 19.50 26.97
C VAL A 17 -25.13 19.72 25.90
N SER A 18 -24.44 20.86 25.92
CA SER A 18 -23.37 21.13 24.95
C SER A 18 -22.16 20.19 25.10
N SER A 19 -21.83 19.76 26.33
CA SER A 19 -20.77 18.77 26.53
C SER A 19 -21.16 17.36 26.05
N ALA A 20 -22.44 16.99 26.09
CA ALA A 20 -22.93 15.72 25.54
C ALA A 20 -22.82 15.63 24.00
N PHE A 21 -22.73 16.76 23.30
CA PHE A 21 -22.52 16.82 21.85
C PHE A 21 -21.06 17.06 21.44
N ALA A 22 -20.13 17.11 22.40
CA ALA A 22 -18.71 17.21 22.09
C ALA A 22 -18.23 15.89 21.47
N ARG A 23 -17.82 15.94 20.19
CA ARG A 23 -17.16 14.82 19.52
C ARG A 23 -15.66 14.92 19.72
N THR A 24 -15.01 13.79 19.97
CA THR A 24 -13.55 13.71 19.95
C THR A 24 -13.05 14.07 18.54
N LYS A 25 -11.99 14.89 18.49
CA LYS A 25 -11.29 15.18 17.23
C LYS A 25 -10.71 13.86 16.71
N LEU A 26 -11.03 13.49 15.48
CA LEU A 26 -10.36 12.39 14.81
C LEU A 26 -8.95 12.85 14.43
N ASP A 27 -7.93 12.18 14.96
CA ASP A 27 -6.57 12.31 14.44
C ASP A 27 -6.51 11.52 13.14
N TYR A 28 -6.54 12.24 12.02
CA TYR A 28 -6.20 11.65 10.74
C TYR A 28 -4.71 11.35 10.75
N ALA A 29 -4.34 10.11 10.42
CA ALA A 29 -2.95 9.83 10.06
C ALA A 29 -2.51 10.83 8.98
N PRO A 30 -1.30 11.42 9.08
CA PRO A 30 -0.82 12.34 8.07
C PRO A 30 -0.89 11.65 6.70
N SER A 31 -1.27 12.40 5.67
CA SER A 31 -1.29 11.89 4.29
C SER A 31 0.08 11.27 3.98
N LYS A 32 0.10 10.00 3.59
CA LYS A 32 1.33 9.37 3.09
C LYS A 32 1.81 10.17 1.89
N ILE A 33 3.07 10.61 1.92
CA ILE A 33 3.70 11.23 0.75
C ILE A 33 4.00 10.09 -0.21
N TYR A 34 3.30 10.04 -1.35
CA TYR A 34 3.61 9.13 -2.43
C TYR A 34 4.52 9.84 -3.42
N ASP A 35 5.63 9.20 -3.77
CA ASP A 35 6.61 9.74 -4.71
C ASP A 35 7.04 8.67 -5.73
N ILE A 36 7.33 9.13 -6.95
CA ILE A 36 7.83 8.33 -8.06
C ILE A 36 9.03 9.07 -8.65
N GLN A 37 10.17 8.38 -8.72
CA GLN A 37 11.39 8.91 -9.31
C GLN A 37 11.82 8.04 -10.49
N LEU A 38 12.47 8.66 -11.48
CA LEU A 38 13.12 7.92 -12.56
C LEU A 38 14.57 7.67 -12.17
N LEU A 39 14.93 6.41 -11.97
CA LEU A 39 16.32 5.98 -11.97
C LEU A 39 16.85 6.04 -13.41
N ASP A 40 17.98 6.70 -13.59
CA ASP A 40 18.72 6.79 -14.84
C ASP A 40 20.19 6.48 -14.55
N GLY A 41 20.64 5.31 -14.97
CA GLY A 41 22.00 4.86 -14.70
C GLY A 41 22.35 3.57 -15.40
N ASN A 42 23.64 3.38 -15.72
CA ASN A 42 24.17 2.18 -16.37
C ASN A 42 23.38 1.75 -17.63
N ASN A 43 22.92 2.73 -18.42
CA ASN A 43 22.10 2.52 -19.62
C ASN A 43 20.72 1.89 -19.36
N ILE A 44 20.22 1.96 -18.13
CA ILE A 44 18.88 1.52 -17.71
C ILE A 44 18.11 2.74 -17.22
N ASN A 45 16.84 2.81 -17.59
CA ASN A 45 15.88 3.70 -16.95
C ASN A 45 14.81 2.88 -16.23
N MET A 46 14.40 3.33 -15.04
CA MET A 46 13.36 2.64 -14.26
C MET A 46 12.62 3.59 -13.34
N TYR A 47 11.29 3.58 -13.37
CA TYR A 47 10.50 4.24 -12.34
C TYR A 47 10.58 3.46 -11.01
N ILE A 48 10.88 4.17 -9.93
CA ILE A 48 10.96 3.65 -8.56
C ILE A 48 10.00 4.46 -7.69
N THR A 49 9.22 3.78 -6.86
CA THR A 49 8.28 4.44 -5.96
C THR A 49 8.60 4.18 -4.50
N ASN A 50 8.24 5.12 -3.63
CA ASN A 50 8.38 4.93 -2.17
C ASN A 50 7.25 4.10 -1.54
N TYR A 51 6.37 3.53 -2.36
CA TYR A 51 5.22 2.73 -1.96
C TYR A 51 5.23 1.31 -2.55
N GLY A 52 6.40 0.84 -2.99
CA GLY A 52 6.64 -0.58 -3.27
C GLY A 52 6.60 -0.99 -4.75
N LYS A 53 6.28 -0.07 -5.67
CA LYS A 53 6.24 -0.37 -7.10
C LYS A 53 7.57 -0.06 -7.78
N PHE A 54 7.99 -0.92 -8.70
CA PHE A 54 9.26 -0.78 -9.42
C PHE A 54 9.08 -1.16 -10.88
N GLY A 55 9.57 -0.34 -11.81
CA GLY A 55 9.47 -0.67 -13.23
C GLY A 55 8.03 -0.73 -13.76
N GLN A 56 7.08 -0.07 -13.10
CA GLN A 56 5.75 0.27 -13.64
C GLN A 56 5.70 1.76 -13.98
N ALA A 57 5.16 2.11 -15.14
CA ALA A 57 5.03 3.51 -15.54
C ALA A 57 4.03 4.25 -14.63
N PRO A 58 4.14 5.58 -14.49
CA PRO A 58 3.16 6.39 -13.74
C PRO A 58 1.73 6.26 -14.25
N SER A 59 1.53 5.87 -15.52
CA SER A 59 0.21 5.56 -16.10
C SER A 59 -0.46 4.32 -15.46
N GLY A 60 0.32 3.43 -14.84
CA GLY A 60 -0.15 2.23 -14.16
C GLY A 60 -0.43 1.01 -15.05
N SER A 61 -0.40 1.18 -16.37
CA SER A 61 -0.67 0.10 -17.35
C SER A 61 0.53 -0.26 -18.22
N ASP A 62 1.58 0.56 -18.21
CA ASP A 62 2.72 0.42 -19.09
C ASP A 62 3.96 -0.01 -18.30
N PRO A 63 4.92 -0.70 -18.95
CA PRO A 63 6.22 -0.93 -18.35
C PRO A 63 6.90 0.40 -18.04
N GLY A 64 7.51 0.44 -16.87
CA GLY A 64 8.23 1.59 -16.34
C GLY A 64 9.74 1.40 -16.27
N ALA A 65 10.26 0.26 -16.68
CA ALA A 65 11.69 0.02 -16.80
C ALA A 65 12.06 -0.34 -18.24
N TRP A 66 13.17 0.20 -18.73
CA TRP A 66 13.65 -0.08 -20.08
C TRP A 66 15.17 -0.04 -20.18
N TRP A 67 15.67 -0.82 -21.13
CA TRP A 67 17.07 -0.87 -21.55
C TRP A 67 17.13 -1.09 -23.06
N PRO A 68 18.05 -0.48 -23.81
CA PRO A 68 18.93 0.61 -23.40
C PRO A 68 18.14 1.90 -23.08
N ALA A 69 18.71 2.79 -22.27
CA ALA A 69 18.07 3.99 -21.72
C ALA A 69 17.46 4.90 -22.79
N ASN A 70 18.08 4.94 -23.97
CA ASN A 70 17.62 5.74 -25.10
C ASN A 70 16.53 5.08 -25.97
N ARG A 71 16.08 3.85 -25.64
CA ARG A 71 15.13 3.08 -26.45
C ARG A 71 13.99 2.50 -25.61
N ARG A 72 13.12 3.40 -25.16
CA ARG A 72 11.97 3.09 -24.29
C ARG A 72 11.03 1.99 -24.83
N LEU A 73 10.95 1.82 -26.14
CA LEU A 73 10.01 0.88 -26.79
C LEU A 73 10.65 -0.45 -27.23
N GLU A 74 11.95 -0.66 -27.03
CA GLU A 74 12.65 -1.87 -27.53
C GLU A 74 12.74 -3.00 -26.50
N THR A 75 13.28 -2.73 -25.31
CA THR A 75 13.36 -3.74 -24.24
C THR A 75 12.76 -3.15 -22.99
N TYR A 76 11.57 -3.60 -22.67
CA TYR A 76 10.85 -3.16 -21.50
C TYR A 76 10.82 -4.28 -20.46
N ILE A 77 11.05 -3.91 -19.20
CA ILE A 77 10.91 -4.80 -18.06
C ILE A 77 9.59 -4.40 -17.41
N TYR A 78 8.61 -5.29 -17.47
CA TYR A 78 7.32 -5.09 -16.82
C TYR A 78 7.44 -5.52 -15.36
N GLY A 79 6.82 -4.74 -14.44
CA GLY A 79 6.94 -4.85 -12.99
C GLY A 79 6.60 -6.22 -12.43
N ALA A 80 7.57 -7.14 -12.46
CA ALA A 80 7.53 -8.44 -11.79
C ALA A 80 8.16 -8.37 -10.39
N GLY A 81 8.45 -7.16 -9.88
CA GLY A 81 9.14 -6.92 -8.63
C GLY A 81 10.55 -7.52 -8.57
N PRO A 82 11.30 -7.29 -7.49
CA PRO A 82 12.49 -8.06 -7.19
C PRO A 82 12.14 -9.53 -6.90
N TRP A 83 13.02 -10.43 -7.34
CA TRP A 83 12.96 -11.87 -7.06
C TRP A 83 14.12 -12.18 -6.11
N VAL A 84 13.80 -12.80 -4.98
CA VAL A 84 14.77 -13.22 -3.98
C VAL A 84 14.79 -14.73 -3.98
N ALA A 85 15.92 -15.29 -4.40
CA ALA A 85 16.15 -16.73 -4.38
C ALA A 85 17.22 -17.08 -3.35
N ALA A 86 17.06 -18.21 -2.67
CA ALA A 86 18.04 -18.76 -1.75
C ALA A 86 18.14 -20.29 -1.92
N ARG A 87 19.27 -20.85 -1.46
CA ARG A 87 19.37 -22.29 -1.22
C ARG A 87 19.21 -22.57 0.26
N THR A 88 18.37 -23.55 0.59
CA THR A 88 18.24 -24.03 1.97
C THR A 88 19.51 -24.79 2.39
N LYS A 89 19.68 -24.98 3.70
CA LYS A 89 20.78 -25.78 4.24
C LYS A 89 20.79 -27.23 3.72
N ASP A 90 19.63 -27.74 3.31
CA ASP A 90 19.46 -29.12 2.85
C ASP A 90 19.60 -29.24 1.31
N GLY A 91 19.87 -28.13 0.62
CA GLY A 91 20.15 -28.09 -0.81
C GLY A 91 18.96 -27.69 -1.70
N ASP A 92 17.79 -27.47 -1.11
CA ASP A 92 16.59 -27.06 -1.85
C ASP A 92 16.71 -25.62 -2.34
N THR A 93 16.02 -25.31 -3.43
CA THR A 93 15.89 -23.95 -3.94
C THR A 93 14.58 -23.34 -3.48
N VAL A 94 14.64 -22.17 -2.88
CA VAL A 94 13.46 -21.36 -2.54
C VAL A 94 13.51 -20.06 -3.31
N VAL A 95 12.37 -19.65 -3.85
CA VAL A 95 12.19 -18.34 -4.51
C VAL A 95 11.00 -17.65 -3.90
N THR A 96 11.14 -16.35 -3.66
CA THR A 96 10.02 -15.46 -3.33
C THR A 96 10.11 -14.26 -4.25
N PHE A 97 8.95 -13.76 -4.65
CA PHE A 97 8.82 -12.64 -5.57
C PHE A 97 7.96 -11.57 -4.91
N PHE A 98 8.26 -10.33 -5.27
CA PHE A 98 7.56 -9.18 -4.72
C PHE A 98 6.29 -8.86 -5.54
N TYR A 99 5.93 -9.70 -6.50
CA TYR A 99 4.85 -9.49 -7.47
C TYR A 99 3.86 -10.65 -7.44
N ASN A 100 2.56 -10.41 -7.61
CA ASN A 100 1.63 -11.52 -7.83
C ASN A 100 1.68 -11.98 -9.31
N PRO A 101 2.27 -13.15 -9.65
CA PRO A 101 2.39 -13.61 -11.03
C PRO A 101 1.06 -13.96 -11.70
N ASN A 102 0.03 -14.27 -10.91
CA ASN A 102 -1.28 -14.64 -11.40
C ASN A 102 -2.07 -13.43 -11.93
N SER A 103 -1.93 -12.25 -11.32
CA SER A 103 -2.82 -11.11 -11.61
C SER A 103 -2.14 -9.74 -11.72
N GLY A 104 -0.87 -9.63 -11.33
CA GLY A 104 -0.15 -8.36 -11.24
C GLY A 104 -0.75 -7.30 -10.32
N GLN A 105 -1.64 -7.74 -9.42
CA GLN A 105 -2.39 -6.85 -8.52
C GLN A 105 -1.55 -6.34 -7.34
N SER A 106 -0.40 -6.92 -7.07
CA SER A 106 0.51 -6.48 -6.02
C SER A 106 1.96 -6.46 -6.49
N GLU A 107 2.69 -5.41 -6.11
CA GLU A 107 4.14 -5.29 -6.28
C GLU A 107 4.73 -4.60 -5.04
N GLY A 108 5.64 -5.28 -4.34
CA GLY A 108 6.47 -4.76 -3.24
C GLY A 108 5.76 -4.03 -2.11
N ILE A 109 4.47 -4.33 -1.88
CA ILE A 109 3.73 -3.75 -0.78
C ILE A 109 4.28 -4.27 0.56
N PRO A 110 4.49 -3.40 1.58
CA PRO A 110 5.08 -3.78 2.87
C PRO A 110 4.16 -4.64 3.77
N LEU A 111 3.20 -5.36 3.18
CA LEU A 111 2.22 -6.23 3.83
C LEU A 111 2.05 -7.48 2.96
N LEU A 112 1.79 -8.65 3.57
CA LEU A 112 1.11 -9.75 2.87
C LEU A 112 -0.11 -9.15 2.18
N VAL A 113 -0.21 -9.31 0.87
CA VAL A 113 -1.29 -8.76 0.03
C VAL A 113 -2.62 -9.04 0.72
N PRO A 114 -3.32 -8.03 1.28
CA PRO A 114 -4.66 -8.27 1.79
C PRO A 114 -5.58 -8.34 0.58
N THR A 115 -6.18 -9.49 0.30
CA THR A 115 -7.28 -9.53 -0.65
C THR A 115 -8.44 -8.74 -0.07
N VAL A 116 -9.01 -7.85 -0.88
CA VAL A 116 -10.15 -7.05 -0.47
C VAL A 116 -11.39 -7.94 -0.45
N VAL A 117 -11.84 -8.35 0.74
CA VAL A 117 -13.16 -8.96 0.94
C VAL A 117 -14.14 -7.85 1.33
N GLY A 118 -14.86 -7.31 0.34
CA GLY A 118 -15.84 -6.23 0.55
C GLY A 118 -15.18 -4.86 0.74
N THR A 119 -15.37 -4.21 1.90
CA THR A 119 -14.83 -2.86 2.19
C THR A 119 -13.68 -2.85 3.20
N THR A 120 -13.21 -4.02 3.63
CA THR A 120 -12.23 -4.14 4.72
C THR A 120 -10.95 -4.79 4.20
N MET A 121 -9.80 -4.16 4.47
CA MET A 121 -8.50 -4.79 4.25
C MET A 121 -8.14 -5.64 5.46
N THR A 122 -8.43 -6.93 5.39
CA THR A 122 -7.97 -7.94 6.35
C THR A 122 -7.14 -8.99 5.60
N PRO A 123 -5.98 -9.42 6.12
CA PRO A 123 -5.29 -10.59 5.57
C PRO A 123 -6.26 -11.78 5.64
N ASP A 124 -6.60 -12.35 4.49
CA ASP A 124 -7.47 -13.53 4.41
C ASP A 124 -6.60 -14.80 4.34
N LEU A 125 -7.11 -15.91 4.85
CA LEU A 125 -6.49 -17.23 4.70
C LEU A 125 -6.37 -17.62 3.22
N SER A 126 -7.22 -17.09 2.35
CA SER A 126 -7.10 -17.24 0.90
C SER A 126 -5.81 -16.63 0.34
N ASP A 127 -5.28 -15.55 0.94
CA ASP A 127 -4.01 -14.91 0.53
C ASP A 127 -2.80 -15.82 0.78
N ILE A 128 -2.84 -16.57 1.88
CA ILE A 128 -1.83 -17.57 2.22
C ILE A 128 -1.94 -18.77 1.26
N LEU A 129 -3.16 -19.12 0.85
CA LEU A 129 -3.40 -20.22 -0.08
C LEU A 129 -2.95 -19.87 -1.51
N ASP A 130 -3.19 -18.64 -1.96
CA ASP A 130 -2.72 -18.12 -3.25
C ASP A 130 -1.19 -18.03 -3.27
N TYR A 131 -0.56 -17.57 -2.19
CA TYR A 131 0.90 -17.60 -2.07
C TYR A 131 1.44 -19.03 -2.13
N ASN A 132 0.85 -19.97 -1.39
CA ASN A 132 1.26 -21.37 -1.41
C ASN A 132 1.03 -22.06 -2.76
N THR A 133 0.02 -21.64 -3.51
CA THR A 133 -0.25 -22.13 -4.88
C THR A 133 0.78 -21.57 -5.86
N ALA A 134 1.12 -20.27 -5.73
CA ALA A 134 2.06 -19.60 -6.63
C ALA A 134 3.53 -20.03 -6.45
N ILE A 135 3.90 -20.63 -5.30
CA ILE A 135 5.23 -21.21 -5.06
C ILE A 135 5.31 -22.72 -5.32
N ALA A 136 4.20 -23.36 -5.72
CA ALA A 136 4.12 -24.80 -5.95
C ALA A 136 4.32 -25.22 -7.42
N ASP A 137 4.46 -24.26 -8.34
CA ASP A 137 4.91 -24.45 -9.73
C ASP A 137 6.44 -24.31 -9.84
#